data_AF-A0A6M8BEL1-F1
#
_entry.id   AF-A0A6M8BEL1-F1
#
_cell.length_a   1.000
_cell.length_b   1.000
_cell.length_c   1.000
_cell.angle_alpha   90.00
_cell.angle_beta   90.00
_cell.angle_gamma   90.00
#
_symmetry.space_group_name_H-M   'P 1'
#
loop_
_entity.id
_entity.type
_entity.pdbx_description
1 polymer ?
#
loop_
_entity_poly.entity_id
_entity_poly.type
_entity_poly.pdbx_seq_one_letter_code
_entity_poly.pdbx_strand_id
1 'polypeptide(L)'
;MQTAPTPKAAQIDQAREAIAAYVRKIESSPDRREGAYPYCLFHEAGQPIRGTVMMFHGFSAKPHQMWRLADYLFRNGLNVYQCTLAGHAFVNPDKNWCQVDLKPEIAIPLKEKVAADPVLQASLANLTNPEAAGDLPRPSYLQRMALIARLLRIEPRLLDILKAIDRPNDPDFDRYFISSHLHYLTDARDRLRELDSLPGPIFTVGLSVGGAVALALAADQPDRIARVVAYAPLLEIYGEERRKYVELAGPLDIRELGWDPALRFPVGALTANARFGKAYVQQNVRSISRTPVFMVLTENEDAADIDTNRKFYQNLGGDRQGHRFYQYPQEDLVPHPMIDPIEVSQGMSNRFWQSLYQETFRFLTTGEIDPSNLRSIDQDATLPAVPPV
;
A
#
# COMPACT_ATOMS: atom_id res chain seq x y z
N MET A 1 -19.38 -0.38 -29.69
CA MET A 1 -17.94 -0.29 -29.37
C MET A 1 -17.61 1.18 -29.19
N GLN A 2 -17.23 1.62 -27.99
CA GLN A 2 -16.65 2.97 -27.84
C GLN A 2 -15.31 2.98 -28.60
N THR A 3 -15.11 3.99 -29.43
CA THR A 3 -13.84 4.21 -30.12
C THR A 3 -12.74 4.45 -29.10
N ALA A 4 -11.61 3.75 -29.23
CA ALA A 4 -10.47 3.93 -28.35
C ALA A 4 -10.04 5.41 -28.36
N PRO A 5 -9.84 6.05 -27.19
CA PRO A 5 -9.41 7.44 -27.10
C PRO A 5 -8.03 7.62 -27.74
N THR A 6 -7.85 8.76 -28.40
CA THR A 6 -6.57 9.12 -29.03
C THR A 6 -6.07 10.43 -28.42
N PRO A 7 -5.00 10.41 -27.61
CA PRO A 7 -4.44 11.63 -27.03
C PRO A 7 -3.81 12.52 -28.11
N LYS A 8 -4.02 13.83 -27.97
CA LYS A 8 -3.35 14.86 -28.77
C LYS A 8 -2.00 15.21 -28.14
N ALA A 9 -1.07 15.72 -28.93
CA ALA A 9 0.25 16.15 -28.45
C ALA A 9 0.15 17.11 -27.25
N ALA A 10 -0.66 18.17 -27.38
CA ALA A 10 -0.87 19.13 -26.29
C ALA A 10 -1.38 18.50 -24.98
N GLN A 11 -2.18 17.43 -25.05
CA GLN A 11 -2.68 16.73 -23.86
C GLN A 11 -1.56 15.93 -23.19
N ILE A 12 -0.73 15.24 -23.99
CA ILE A 12 0.44 14.50 -23.50
C ILE A 12 1.45 15.45 -22.88
N ASP A 13 1.76 16.56 -23.57
CA ASP A 13 2.72 17.56 -23.11
C ASP A 13 2.27 18.20 -21.79
N GLN A 14 0.98 18.54 -21.67
CA GLN A 14 0.43 19.07 -20.43
C GLN A 14 0.54 18.08 -19.26
N ALA A 15 0.25 16.79 -19.49
CA ALA A 15 0.37 15.76 -18.45
C ALA A 15 1.84 15.55 -18.06
N ARG A 16 2.75 15.47 -19.05
CA ARG A 16 4.19 15.34 -18.83
C ARG A 16 4.74 16.53 -18.04
N GLU A 17 4.31 17.75 -18.36
CA GLU A 17 4.75 18.96 -17.66
C GLU A 17 4.24 18.99 -16.21
N ALA A 18 3.00 18.58 -15.97
CA ALA A 18 2.45 18.46 -14.62
C ALA A 18 3.25 17.47 -13.76
N ILE A 19 3.56 16.28 -14.31
CA ILE A 19 4.40 15.28 -13.65
C ILE A 19 5.84 15.81 -13.46
N ALA A 20 6.41 16.45 -14.47
CA ALA A 20 7.76 17.03 -14.39
C ALA A 20 7.86 18.13 -13.32
N ALA A 21 6.80 18.92 -13.12
CA ALA A 21 6.75 19.90 -12.03
C ALA A 21 6.85 19.23 -10.65
N TYR A 22 6.18 18.09 -10.46
CA TYR A 22 6.31 17.31 -9.23
C TYR A 22 7.70 16.68 -9.09
N VAL A 23 8.29 16.16 -10.17
CA VAL A 23 9.68 15.65 -10.17
C VAL A 23 10.67 16.75 -9.77
N ARG A 24 10.56 17.96 -10.35
CA ARG A 24 11.42 19.09 -9.97
C ARG A 24 11.29 19.48 -8.49
N LYS A 25 10.08 19.37 -7.92
CA LYS A 25 9.87 19.56 -6.47
C LYS A 25 10.66 18.53 -5.67
N ILE A 26 10.67 17.27 -6.08
CA ILE A 26 11.46 16.21 -5.44
C ILE A 26 12.96 16.52 -5.57
N GLU A 27 13.43 16.82 -6.78
CA GLU A 27 14.86 17.11 -7.05
C GLU A 27 15.39 18.29 -6.24
N SER A 28 14.56 19.34 -6.06
CA SER A 28 14.93 20.52 -5.29
C SER A 28 15.02 20.27 -3.78
N SER A 29 14.52 19.14 -3.28
CA SER A 29 14.56 18.81 -1.86
C SER A 29 15.91 18.23 -1.45
N PRO A 30 16.49 18.68 -0.31
CA PRO A 30 17.65 18.02 0.28
C PRO A 30 17.31 16.60 0.79
N ASP A 31 16.03 16.34 1.08
CA ASP A 31 15.55 15.04 1.57
C ASP A 31 15.17 14.09 0.43
N ARG A 32 15.54 14.33 -0.84
CA ARG A 32 15.15 13.42 -1.95
C ARG A 32 15.67 12.00 -1.73
N ARG A 33 14.82 10.99 -1.98
CA ARG A 33 15.18 9.56 -1.92
C ARG A 33 15.56 9.08 -3.32
N GLU A 34 16.80 8.62 -3.47
CA GLU A 34 17.31 8.13 -4.75
C GLU A 34 16.46 6.98 -5.31
N GLY A 35 16.15 7.04 -6.61
CA GLY A 35 15.33 6.05 -7.31
C GLY A 35 13.84 6.06 -6.92
N ALA A 36 13.39 6.94 -6.03
CA ALA A 36 11.99 7.06 -5.62
C ALA A 36 11.27 8.16 -6.41
N TYR A 37 11.54 8.25 -7.72
CA TYR A 37 10.90 9.23 -8.59
C TYR A 37 9.70 8.61 -9.28
N PRO A 38 8.58 9.35 -9.40
CA PRO A 38 7.49 8.92 -10.25
C PRO A 38 7.91 9.03 -11.72
N TYR A 39 7.33 8.20 -12.58
CA TYR A 39 7.60 8.24 -14.01
C TYR A 39 6.41 7.77 -14.82
N CYS A 40 6.35 8.19 -16.08
CA CYS A 40 5.26 7.86 -16.99
C CYS A 40 5.76 7.16 -18.26
N LEU A 41 4.90 6.29 -18.81
CA LEU A 41 5.03 5.65 -20.11
C LEU A 41 3.78 6.04 -20.91
N PHE A 42 3.92 7.04 -21.79
CA PHE A 42 2.81 7.52 -22.62
C PHE A 42 3.06 7.20 -24.10
N HIS A 43 2.04 6.67 -24.75
CA HIS A 43 2.02 6.46 -26.19
C HIS A 43 2.08 7.81 -26.91
N GLU A 44 2.54 7.78 -28.17
CA GLU A 44 2.67 8.98 -28.98
C GLU A 44 1.31 9.59 -29.32
N ALA A 45 1.31 10.89 -29.60
CA ALA A 45 0.12 11.60 -30.06
C ALA A 45 -0.47 10.92 -31.30
N GLY A 46 -1.79 10.80 -31.35
CA GLY A 46 -2.48 10.15 -32.48
C GLY A 46 -2.57 8.62 -32.37
N GLN A 47 -1.87 7.98 -31.43
CA GLN A 47 -2.01 6.54 -31.19
C GLN A 47 -3.24 6.24 -30.30
N PRO A 48 -4.17 5.36 -30.72
CA PRO A 48 -5.28 4.95 -29.84
C PRO A 48 -4.78 4.23 -28.59
N ILE A 49 -5.31 4.61 -27.42
CA ILE A 49 -5.00 3.98 -26.13
C ILE A 49 -6.25 3.35 -25.53
N ARG A 50 -6.05 2.38 -24.64
CA ARG A 50 -7.12 1.73 -23.85
C ARG A 50 -7.50 2.52 -22.59
N GLY A 51 -6.66 3.46 -22.18
CA GLY A 51 -6.78 4.25 -20.96
C GLY A 51 -5.40 4.52 -20.33
N THR A 52 -5.40 5.08 -19.13
CA THR A 52 -4.19 5.34 -18.35
C THR A 52 -4.26 4.62 -17.01
N VAL A 53 -3.20 3.90 -16.64
CA VAL A 53 -3.09 3.16 -15.39
C VAL A 53 -2.20 3.92 -14.42
N MET A 54 -2.75 4.33 -13.28
CA MET A 54 -1.98 4.81 -12.13
C MET A 54 -1.54 3.62 -11.28
N MET A 55 -0.27 3.57 -10.92
CA MET A 55 0.32 2.44 -10.19
C MET A 55 0.94 2.91 -8.87
N PHE A 56 0.60 2.24 -7.78
CA PHE A 56 1.07 2.57 -6.42
C PHE A 56 1.83 1.39 -5.79
N HIS A 57 3.08 1.63 -5.42
CA HIS A 57 3.98 0.62 -4.84
C HIS A 57 3.64 0.27 -3.39
N GLY A 58 4.26 -0.79 -2.85
CA GLY A 58 4.15 -1.20 -1.44
C GLY A 58 4.92 -0.29 -0.48
N PHE A 59 4.70 -0.44 0.83
CA PHE A 59 5.13 0.51 1.86
C PHE A 59 6.62 0.91 1.78
N SER A 60 7.57 -0.02 1.91
CA SER A 60 8.99 0.33 1.90
C SER A 60 9.60 0.52 0.51
N ALA A 61 8.83 0.23 -0.54
CA ALA A 61 9.31 0.18 -1.91
C ALA A 61 9.39 1.58 -2.56
N LYS A 62 9.60 1.58 -3.87
CA LYS A 62 9.70 2.75 -4.75
C LYS A 62 8.83 2.50 -5.99
N PRO A 63 8.51 3.53 -6.80
CA PRO A 63 7.64 3.37 -7.99
C PRO A 63 8.10 2.25 -8.94
N HIS A 64 9.40 2.00 -9.05
CA HIS A 64 9.92 0.94 -9.93
C HIS A 64 9.56 -0.49 -9.49
N GLN A 65 8.98 -0.74 -8.32
CA GLN A 65 8.64 -2.11 -7.84
C GLN A 65 7.77 -2.90 -8.84
N MET A 66 6.88 -2.21 -9.57
CA MET A 66 5.98 -2.87 -10.54
C MET A 66 6.37 -2.59 -11.99
N TRP A 67 7.65 -2.30 -12.25
CA TRP A 67 8.13 -1.88 -13.58
C TRP A 67 7.79 -2.87 -14.69
N ARG A 68 7.82 -4.18 -14.38
CA ARG A 68 7.58 -5.21 -15.38
C ARG A 68 6.11 -5.29 -15.78
N LEU A 69 5.21 -5.14 -14.81
CA LEU A 69 3.78 -4.97 -15.07
C LEU A 69 3.52 -3.68 -15.87
N ALA A 70 4.17 -2.58 -15.51
CA ALA A 70 4.06 -1.31 -16.23
C ALA A 70 4.48 -1.44 -17.70
N ASP A 71 5.64 -2.06 -17.99
CA ASP A 71 6.12 -2.31 -19.35
C ASP A 71 5.14 -3.21 -20.13
N TYR A 72 4.64 -4.27 -19.50
CA TYR A 72 3.64 -5.15 -20.12
C TYR A 72 2.34 -4.42 -20.47
N LEU A 73 1.78 -3.63 -19.55
CA LEU A 73 0.56 -2.86 -19.82
C LEU A 73 0.79 -1.80 -20.90
N PHE A 74 1.96 -1.13 -20.86
CA PHE A 74 2.35 -0.13 -21.85
C PHE A 74 2.41 -0.72 -23.26
N ARG A 75 3.14 -1.82 -23.45
CA ARG A 75 3.26 -2.50 -24.75
C ARG A 75 1.91 -2.97 -25.31
N ASN A 76 0.88 -3.07 -24.47
CA ASN A 76 -0.45 -3.54 -24.84
C ASN A 76 -1.50 -2.42 -24.90
N GLY A 77 -1.06 -1.17 -25.06
CA GLY A 77 -1.90 -0.04 -25.43
C GLY A 77 -2.48 0.75 -24.25
N LEU A 78 -1.96 0.57 -23.04
CA LEU A 78 -2.31 1.40 -21.88
C LEU A 78 -1.21 2.44 -21.65
N ASN A 79 -1.58 3.69 -21.37
CA ASN A 79 -0.62 4.61 -20.75
C ASN A 79 -0.40 4.18 -19.30
N VAL A 80 0.80 4.43 -18.76
CA VAL A 80 1.12 4.09 -17.37
C VAL A 80 1.73 5.28 -16.65
N TYR A 81 1.28 5.52 -15.42
CA TYR A 81 1.88 6.45 -14.49
C TYR A 81 2.24 5.73 -13.18
N GLN A 82 3.53 5.54 -12.93
CA GLN A 82 4.04 4.95 -11.70
C GLN A 82 4.23 6.07 -10.67
N CYS A 83 3.35 6.07 -9.67
CA CYS A 83 3.29 7.12 -8.66
C CYS A 83 4.13 6.74 -7.43
N THR A 84 4.64 7.76 -6.74
CA THR A 84 5.19 7.62 -5.38
C THR A 84 4.06 7.65 -4.37
N LEU A 85 4.13 6.82 -3.33
CA LEU A 85 3.29 7.00 -2.15
C LEU A 85 3.61 8.33 -1.44
N ALA A 86 2.63 8.89 -0.73
CA ALA A 86 2.74 10.16 -0.02
C ALA A 86 3.98 10.22 0.89
N GLY A 87 4.94 11.07 0.54
CA GLY A 87 6.20 11.23 1.28
C GLY A 87 7.34 10.27 0.92
N HIS A 88 7.07 9.20 0.16
CA HIS A 88 8.05 8.14 -0.10
C HIS A 88 9.11 8.51 -1.14
N ALA A 89 8.91 9.64 -1.83
CA ALA A 89 9.93 10.31 -2.65
C ALA A 89 11.07 10.93 -1.81
N PHE A 90 10.93 10.95 -0.47
CA PHE A 90 11.89 11.57 0.44
C PHE A 90 12.44 10.57 1.46
N VAL A 91 13.71 10.78 1.86
CA VAL A 91 14.36 10.11 3.00
C VAL A 91 13.81 10.65 4.31
N ASN A 92 14.30 10.19 5.47
CA ASN A 92 13.84 10.61 6.80
C ASN A 92 12.33 10.36 7.01
N PRO A 93 11.89 9.09 7.13
CA PRO A 93 10.47 8.74 7.29
C PRO A 93 9.76 9.47 8.43
N ASP A 94 10.46 9.76 9.52
CA ASP A 94 9.94 10.53 10.68
C ASP A 94 9.34 11.89 10.27
N LYS A 95 9.96 12.54 9.28
CA LYS A 95 9.56 13.87 8.82
C LYS A 95 8.58 13.81 7.64
N ASN A 96 8.83 12.87 6.73
CA ASN A 96 8.24 12.95 5.39
C ASN A 96 7.11 11.95 5.16
N TRP A 97 7.09 10.81 5.84
CA TRP A 97 6.09 9.78 5.62
C TRP A 97 4.83 10.05 6.44
N CYS A 98 3.72 9.42 6.06
CA CYS A 98 2.51 9.49 6.86
C CYS A 98 2.75 8.87 8.24
N GLN A 99 2.24 9.49 9.30
CA GLN A 99 2.43 9.08 10.68
C GLN A 99 1.09 9.09 11.43
N VAL A 100 1.01 8.26 12.45
CA VAL A 100 0.07 8.37 13.56
C VAL A 100 0.91 8.31 14.82
N ASP A 101 1.08 9.46 15.46
CA ASP A 101 1.92 9.61 16.64
C ASP A 101 1.08 10.06 17.82
N LEU A 102 1.47 9.64 19.03
CA LEU A 102 0.93 10.27 20.23
C LEU A 102 1.29 11.75 20.27
N LYS A 103 0.35 12.56 20.74
CA LYS A 103 0.61 13.96 21.04
C LYS A 103 1.78 14.11 22.04
N PRO A 104 2.66 15.11 21.88
CA PRO A 104 3.84 15.28 22.73
C PRO A 104 3.55 15.29 24.24
N GLU A 105 2.44 15.90 24.65
CA GLU A 105 1.99 15.96 26.05
C GLU A 105 1.62 14.59 26.66
N ILE A 106 1.46 13.56 25.83
CA ILE A 106 1.26 12.17 26.25
C ILE A 106 2.54 11.37 26.03
N ALA A 107 3.16 11.50 24.86
CA ALA A 107 4.34 10.74 24.45
C ALA A 107 5.55 11.01 25.37
N ILE A 108 5.82 12.27 25.69
CA ILE A 108 7.00 12.66 26.49
C ILE A 108 6.93 12.07 27.90
N PRO A 109 5.85 12.29 28.70
CA PRO A 109 5.74 11.67 30.02
C PRO A 109 5.75 10.13 29.98
N LEU A 110 5.18 9.52 28.93
CA LEU A 110 5.19 8.06 28.78
C LEU A 110 6.62 7.55 28.55
N LYS A 111 7.40 8.20 27.69
CA LYS A 111 8.81 7.87 27.44
C LYS A 111 9.65 8.01 28.71
N GLU A 112 9.44 9.05 29.51
CA GLU A 112 10.13 9.23 30.81
C GLU A 112 9.83 8.09 31.78
N LYS A 113 8.55 7.72 31.92
CA LYS A 113 8.15 6.60 32.78
C LYS A 113 8.72 5.25 32.31
N VAL A 114 8.78 5.04 31.00
CA VAL A 114 9.37 3.86 30.38
C VAL A 114 10.88 3.80 30.63
N ALA A 115 11.59 4.93 30.49
CA ALA A 115 13.01 5.02 30.78
C ALA A 115 13.34 4.80 32.26
N ALA A 116 12.41 5.12 33.17
CA ALA A 116 12.54 4.84 34.59
C ALA A 116 12.25 3.37 34.96
N ASP A 117 11.75 2.55 34.03
CA ASP A 117 11.49 1.14 34.24
C ASP A 117 12.60 0.27 33.61
N PRO A 118 13.47 -0.38 34.41
CA PRO A 118 14.63 -1.09 33.87
C PRO A 118 14.29 -2.25 32.92
N VAL A 119 13.12 -2.88 33.09
CA VAL A 119 12.69 -4.01 32.25
C VAL A 119 12.19 -3.49 30.89
N LEU A 120 11.38 -2.44 30.89
CA LEU A 120 10.90 -1.83 29.65
C LEU A 120 12.05 -1.16 28.90
N GLN A 121 12.90 -0.42 29.60
CA GLN A 121 14.08 0.23 29.01
C GLN A 121 15.00 -0.79 28.32
N ALA A 122 15.34 -1.90 28.99
CA ALA A 122 16.17 -2.95 28.40
C ALA A 122 15.48 -3.62 27.19
N SER A 123 14.17 -3.85 27.27
CA SER A 123 13.40 -4.48 26.18
C SER A 123 13.32 -3.58 24.95
N LEU A 124 13.13 -2.28 25.13
CA LEU A 124 13.05 -1.31 24.05
C LEU A 124 14.39 -1.00 23.41
N ALA A 125 15.47 -0.94 24.20
CA ALA A 125 16.83 -0.79 23.67
C ALA A 125 17.20 -1.91 22.69
N ASN A 126 16.74 -3.14 22.94
CA ASN A 126 16.93 -4.28 22.04
C ASN A 126 16.08 -4.18 20.75
N LEU A 127 14.97 -3.44 20.79
CA LEU A 127 14.08 -3.25 19.63
C LEU A 127 14.51 -2.07 18.76
N THR A 128 15.13 -1.04 19.33
CA THR A 128 15.57 0.15 18.60
C THR A 128 16.94 0.01 17.93
N ASN A 129 17.72 -1.03 18.26
CA ASN A 129 19.02 -1.31 17.65
C ASN A 129 19.22 -2.79 17.26
N PRO A 130 18.56 -3.28 16.18
CA PRO A 130 18.64 -4.68 15.76
C PRO A 130 20.07 -5.15 15.40
N GLU A 131 20.92 -4.25 14.89
CA GLU A 131 22.33 -4.55 14.57
C GLU A 131 23.18 -4.80 15.83
N ALA A 132 22.86 -4.14 16.95
CA ALA A 132 23.49 -4.42 18.25
C ALA A 132 22.84 -5.60 18.98
N ALA A 133 21.60 -5.94 18.63
CA ALA A 133 20.87 -7.07 19.21
C ALA A 133 21.32 -8.44 18.66
N GLY A 134 22.00 -8.49 17.51
CA GLY A 134 22.40 -9.76 16.88
C GLY A 134 21.21 -10.69 16.62
N ASP A 135 21.41 -12.01 16.73
CA ASP A 135 20.36 -13.04 16.62
C ASP A 135 19.47 -13.14 17.88
N LEU A 136 19.40 -12.10 18.73
CA LEU A 136 18.53 -12.14 19.91
C LEU A 136 17.08 -12.38 19.46
N PRO A 137 16.44 -13.48 19.90
CA PRO A 137 15.11 -13.82 19.45
C PRO A 137 14.13 -12.72 19.86
N ARG A 138 13.27 -12.30 18.92
CA ARG A 138 12.16 -11.39 19.21
C ARG A 138 11.40 -11.92 20.43
N PRO A 139 10.91 -11.04 21.33
CA PRO A 139 10.18 -11.49 22.51
C PRO A 139 9.03 -12.42 22.09
N SER A 140 8.92 -13.56 22.77
CA SER A 140 7.81 -14.50 22.60
C SER A 140 6.47 -13.84 22.93
N TYR A 141 5.36 -14.46 22.52
CA TYR A 141 4.02 -13.98 22.81
C TYR A 141 3.80 -13.63 24.30
N LEU A 142 4.17 -14.54 25.20
CA LEU A 142 4.03 -14.34 26.64
C LEU A 142 4.88 -13.17 27.14
N GLN A 143 6.09 -12.99 26.59
CA GLN A 143 6.95 -11.87 26.93
C GLN A 143 6.36 -10.54 26.43
N ARG A 144 5.81 -10.48 25.20
CA ARG A 144 5.13 -9.28 24.68
C ARG A 144 3.92 -8.92 25.54
N MET A 145 3.09 -9.89 25.89
CA MET A 145 1.93 -9.66 26.77
C MET A 145 2.34 -9.18 28.17
N ALA A 146 3.44 -9.71 28.72
CA ALA A 146 3.98 -9.23 29.99
C ALA A 146 4.50 -7.78 29.90
N LEU A 147 5.16 -7.41 28.79
CA LEU A 147 5.60 -6.04 28.54
C LEU A 147 4.40 -5.08 28.40
N ILE A 148 3.35 -5.49 27.68
CA ILE A 148 2.10 -4.74 27.55
C ILE A 148 1.47 -4.54 28.94
N ALA A 149 1.32 -5.60 29.73
CA ALA A 149 0.75 -5.51 31.08
C ALA A 149 1.57 -4.58 31.98
N ARG A 150 2.91 -4.62 31.87
CA ARG A 150 3.80 -3.73 32.60
C ARG A 150 3.64 -2.27 32.18
N LEU A 151 3.49 -2.01 30.88
CA LEU A 151 3.26 -0.67 30.35
C LEU A 151 1.91 -0.11 30.81
N LEU A 152 0.83 -0.91 30.76
CA LEU A 152 -0.50 -0.52 31.25
C LEU A 152 -0.49 -0.19 32.75
N ARG A 153 0.35 -0.86 33.55
CA ARG A 153 0.49 -0.54 34.98
C ARG A 153 1.13 0.83 35.22
N ILE A 154 2.04 1.25 34.35
CA ILE A 154 2.77 2.52 34.44
C ILE A 154 1.97 3.68 33.85
N GLU A 155 1.17 3.40 32.82
CA GLU A 155 0.25 4.35 32.21
C GLU A 155 -1.12 3.69 31.93
N PRO A 156 -2.04 3.69 32.91
CA PRO A 156 -3.37 3.08 32.75
C PRO A 156 -4.21 3.69 31.63
N ARG A 157 -3.97 4.96 31.27
CA ARG A 157 -4.66 5.65 30.16
C ARG A 157 -4.39 4.99 28.81
N LEU A 158 -3.35 4.16 28.70
CA LEU A 158 -3.05 3.41 27.47
C LEU A 158 -4.21 2.50 27.05
N LEU A 159 -5.03 2.01 27.97
CA LEU A 159 -6.23 1.24 27.58
C LEU A 159 -7.20 2.06 26.73
N ASP A 160 -7.39 3.34 27.05
CA ASP A 160 -8.31 4.20 26.30
C ASP A 160 -7.65 4.72 25.02
N ILE A 161 -6.36 5.00 25.05
CA ILE A 161 -5.55 5.34 23.86
C ILE A 161 -5.60 4.19 22.83
N LEU A 162 -5.45 2.94 23.28
CA LEU A 162 -5.49 1.76 22.41
C LEU A 162 -6.87 1.55 21.79
N LYS A 163 -7.94 1.77 22.56
CA LYS A 163 -9.31 1.72 22.01
C LYS A 163 -9.50 2.79 20.93
N ALA A 164 -8.96 3.98 21.14
CA ALA A 164 -9.10 5.10 20.22
C ALA A 164 -8.38 4.89 18.88
N ILE A 165 -7.24 4.18 18.87
CA ILE A 165 -6.53 3.84 17.63
C ILE A 165 -7.15 2.63 16.92
N ASP A 166 -7.57 1.60 17.66
CA ASP A 166 -8.10 0.36 17.08
C ASP A 166 -9.44 0.58 16.36
N ARG A 167 -10.29 1.46 16.91
CA ARG A 167 -11.60 1.76 16.33
C ARG A 167 -11.49 2.78 15.18
N PRO A 168 -12.09 2.50 14.01
CA PRO A 168 -11.93 3.34 12.82
C PRO A 168 -12.39 4.79 13.02
N ASN A 169 -13.52 5.00 13.71
CA ASN A 169 -14.15 6.31 13.88
C ASN A 169 -14.30 6.70 15.36
N ASP A 170 -13.31 6.34 16.20
CA ASP A 170 -13.39 6.69 17.63
C ASP A 170 -13.28 8.22 17.85
N PRO A 171 -14.21 8.83 18.60
CA PRO A 171 -14.19 10.28 18.83
C PRO A 171 -12.99 10.75 19.66
N ASP A 172 -12.36 9.86 20.45
CA ASP A 172 -11.16 10.19 21.22
C ASP A 172 -9.87 10.03 20.42
N PHE A 173 -9.91 9.65 19.13
CA PHE A 173 -8.69 9.53 18.33
C PHE A 173 -7.89 10.84 18.30
N ASP A 174 -8.52 11.94 17.91
CA ASP A 174 -7.88 13.26 17.83
C ASP A 174 -7.54 13.83 19.22
N ARG A 175 -8.09 13.26 20.28
CA ARG A 175 -7.68 13.60 21.65
C ARG A 175 -6.27 13.12 21.94
N TYR A 176 -5.88 11.94 21.44
CA TYR A 176 -4.61 11.29 21.78
C TYR A 176 -3.55 11.38 20.69
N PHE A 177 -3.94 11.46 19.43
CA PHE A 177 -3.03 11.31 18.30
C PHE A 177 -2.92 12.58 17.45
N ILE A 178 -1.75 12.75 16.82
CA ILE A 178 -1.54 13.58 15.64
C ILE A 178 -1.44 12.61 14.47
N SER A 179 -2.12 12.89 13.36
CA SER A 179 -2.05 11.99 12.22
C SER A 179 -2.07 12.66 10.86
N SER A 180 -1.27 12.11 9.96
CA SER A 180 -1.21 12.43 8.55
C SER A 180 -1.63 11.27 7.65
N HIS A 181 -2.31 10.24 8.18
CA HIS A 181 -2.71 9.05 7.41
C HIS A 181 -3.53 9.37 6.14
N LEU A 182 -4.31 10.47 6.14
CA LEU A 182 -5.06 10.91 4.96
C LEU A 182 -4.19 11.55 3.87
N HIS A 183 -2.92 11.87 4.13
CA HIS A 183 -2.01 12.37 3.09
C HIS A 183 -1.83 11.34 1.97
N TYR A 184 -1.98 10.04 2.25
CA TYR A 184 -2.03 9.01 1.21
C TYR A 184 -3.10 9.30 0.14
N LEU A 185 -4.31 9.69 0.56
CA LEU A 185 -5.37 10.06 -0.37
C LEU A 185 -5.12 11.43 -1.02
N THR A 186 -4.73 12.43 -0.24
CA THR A 186 -4.50 13.78 -0.76
C THR A 186 -3.42 13.77 -1.85
N ASP A 187 -2.30 13.07 -1.61
CA ASP A 187 -1.24 12.95 -2.61
C ASP A 187 -1.71 12.18 -3.85
N ALA A 188 -2.45 11.07 -3.67
CA ALA A 188 -3.01 10.32 -4.79
C ALA A 188 -4.00 11.14 -5.65
N ARG A 189 -4.80 12.01 -5.03
CA ARG A 189 -5.65 12.98 -5.75
C ARG A 189 -4.81 13.96 -6.56
N ASP A 190 -3.71 14.46 -5.99
CA ASP A 190 -2.81 15.37 -6.70
C ASP A 190 -2.16 14.67 -7.90
N ARG A 191 -1.72 13.41 -7.73
CA ARG A 191 -1.23 12.57 -8.84
C ARG A 191 -2.28 12.31 -9.92
N LEU A 192 -3.56 12.17 -9.54
CA LEU A 192 -4.65 12.00 -10.49
C LEU A 192 -4.87 13.26 -11.34
N ARG A 193 -4.79 14.45 -10.72
CA ARG A 193 -4.95 15.74 -11.44
C ARG A 193 -3.87 15.99 -12.48
N GLU A 194 -2.68 15.42 -12.29
CA GLU A 194 -1.60 15.46 -13.29
C GLU A 194 -2.00 14.76 -14.61
N LEU A 195 -3.06 13.95 -14.60
CA LEU A 195 -3.60 13.25 -15.77
C LEU A 195 -4.89 13.89 -16.32
N ASP A 196 -5.31 15.07 -15.84
CA ASP A 196 -6.58 15.71 -16.22
C ASP A 196 -6.69 16.00 -17.73
N SER A 197 -5.56 16.26 -18.39
CA SER A 197 -5.51 16.51 -19.82
C SER A 197 -5.70 15.25 -20.67
N LEU A 198 -5.42 14.06 -20.12
CA LEU A 198 -5.45 12.81 -20.88
C LEU A 198 -6.89 12.31 -21.09
N PRO A 199 -7.22 11.86 -22.30
CA PRO A 199 -8.54 11.30 -22.59
C PRO A 199 -8.63 9.85 -22.12
N GLY A 200 -9.88 9.38 -22.01
CA GLY A 200 -10.15 7.97 -21.74
C GLY A 200 -10.30 7.62 -20.26
N PRO A 201 -10.51 6.32 -19.98
CA PRO A 201 -10.65 5.85 -18.61
C PRO A 201 -9.32 5.91 -17.86
N ILE A 202 -9.39 6.20 -16.57
CA ILE A 202 -8.28 6.04 -15.63
C ILE A 202 -8.51 4.76 -14.82
N PHE A 203 -7.47 3.96 -14.70
CA PHE A 203 -7.43 2.77 -13.87
C PHE A 203 -6.43 2.95 -12.75
N THR A 204 -6.62 2.26 -11.63
CA THR A 204 -5.66 2.26 -10.53
C THR A 204 -5.23 0.85 -10.19
N VAL A 205 -3.95 0.65 -9.98
CA VAL A 205 -3.34 -0.63 -9.62
C VAL A 205 -2.43 -0.40 -8.42
N GLY A 206 -2.43 -1.29 -7.44
CA GLY A 206 -1.47 -1.16 -6.34
C GLY A 206 -1.29 -2.39 -5.47
N LEU A 207 -0.14 -2.43 -4.80
CA LEU A 207 0.28 -3.49 -3.89
C LEU A 207 0.24 -2.99 -2.44
N SER A 208 -0.28 -3.78 -1.50
CA SER A 208 -0.17 -3.47 -0.06
C SER A 208 -0.77 -2.11 0.27
N VAL A 209 0.01 -1.18 0.85
CA VAL A 209 -0.39 0.23 1.02
C VAL A 209 -0.84 0.87 -0.29
N GLY A 210 -0.14 0.62 -1.40
CA GLY A 210 -0.55 1.09 -2.72
C GLY A 210 -1.89 0.52 -3.18
N GLY A 211 -2.22 -0.72 -2.80
CA GLY A 211 -3.54 -1.31 -3.04
C GLY A 211 -4.63 -0.59 -2.26
N ALA A 212 -4.37 -0.22 -1.01
CA ALA A 212 -5.26 0.61 -0.21
C ALA A 212 -5.44 2.03 -0.81
N VAL A 213 -4.37 2.64 -1.34
CA VAL A 213 -4.42 3.94 -2.03
C VAL A 213 -5.25 3.87 -3.32
N ALA A 214 -5.07 2.82 -4.12
CA ALA A 214 -5.85 2.59 -5.34
C ALA A 214 -7.36 2.47 -5.02
N LEU A 215 -7.72 1.70 -3.99
CA LEU A 215 -9.09 1.59 -3.50
C LEU A 215 -9.64 2.92 -2.97
N ALA A 216 -8.83 3.65 -2.19
CA ALA A 216 -9.23 4.96 -1.65
C ALA A 216 -9.52 5.98 -2.74
N LEU A 217 -8.72 5.99 -3.81
CA LEU A 217 -8.92 6.92 -4.93
C LEU A 217 -10.22 6.61 -5.70
N ALA A 218 -10.58 5.32 -5.84
CA ALA A 218 -11.88 4.94 -6.40
C ALA A 218 -13.05 5.31 -5.47
N ALA A 219 -12.86 5.24 -4.15
CA ALA A 219 -13.85 5.72 -3.19
C ALA A 219 -14.13 7.22 -3.34
N ASP A 220 -13.07 7.99 -3.58
CA ASP A 220 -13.10 9.43 -3.65
C ASP A 220 -13.53 9.99 -5.02
N GLN A 221 -13.08 9.34 -6.10
CA GLN A 221 -13.34 9.75 -7.47
C GLN A 221 -14.03 8.62 -8.26
N PRO A 222 -15.19 8.10 -7.81
CA PRO A 222 -15.83 6.93 -8.40
C PRO A 222 -16.21 7.13 -9.87
N ASP A 223 -16.45 8.39 -10.28
CA ASP A 223 -16.79 8.74 -11.66
C ASP A 223 -15.55 8.85 -12.58
N ARG A 224 -14.36 9.02 -11.99
CA ARG A 224 -13.09 9.14 -12.74
C ARG A 224 -12.35 7.82 -12.85
N ILE A 225 -12.41 6.99 -11.81
CA ILE A 225 -11.73 5.69 -11.75
C ILE A 225 -12.62 4.60 -12.31
N ALA A 226 -12.22 4.04 -13.46
CA ALA A 226 -13.02 3.06 -14.19
C ALA A 226 -12.91 1.65 -13.59
N ARG A 227 -11.73 1.23 -13.12
CA ARG A 227 -11.46 -0.07 -12.49
C ARG A 227 -10.27 -0.01 -11.54
N VAL A 228 -10.27 -0.89 -10.54
CA VAL A 228 -9.18 -1.03 -9.56
C VAL A 228 -8.62 -2.45 -9.58
N VAL A 229 -7.30 -2.61 -9.58
CA VAL A 229 -6.64 -3.88 -9.22
C VAL A 229 -5.87 -3.69 -7.92
N ALA A 230 -6.18 -4.46 -6.89
CA ALA A 230 -5.57 -4.36 -5.58
C ALA A 230 -4.95 -5.70 -5.18
N TYR A 231 -3.62 -5.75 -5.14
CA TYR A 231 -2.86 -6.91 -4.70
C TYR A 231 -2.57 -6.77 -3.20
N ALA A 232 -3.03 -7.75 -2.42
CA ALA A 232 -2.87 -7.80 -0.96
C ALA A 232 -3.03 -6.44 -0.26
N PRO A 233 -4.14 -5.69 -0.47
CA PRO A 233 -4.23 -4.32 0.04
C PRO A 233 -4.16 -4.31 1.57
N LEU A 234 -3.37 -3.38 2.12
CA LEU A 234 -3.17 -3.25 3.57
C LEU A 234 -4.36 -2.52 4.21
N LEU A 235 -5.46 -3.25 4.39
CA LEU A 235 -6.68 -2.74 5.05
C LEU A 235 -6.60 -2.86 6.57
N GLU A 236 -5.85 -3.84 7.06
CA GLU A 236 -5.54 -4.07 8.47
C GLU A 236 -4.25 -4.89 8.56
N ILE A 237 -3.50 -4.74 9.66
CA ILE A 237 -2.25 -5.49 9.88
C ILE A 237 -2.57 -6.96 10.16
N TYR A 238 -1.84 -7.84 9.48
CA TYR A 238 -1.89 -9.29 9.65
C TYR A 238 -1.58 -9.70 11.09
N GLY A 239 -2.46 -10.53 11.66
CA GLY A 239 -2.31 -11.09 13.00
C GLY A 239 -2.66 -10.10 14.11
N GLU A 240 -3.61 -10.49 14.97
CA GLU A 240 -4.06 -9.66 16.10
C GLU A 240 -2.90 -9.27 17.04
N GLU A 241 -1.94 -10.18 17.25
CA GLU A 241 -0.77 -9.91 18.08
C GLU A 241 0.12 -8.81 17.48
N ARG A 242 0.47 -8.93 16.20
CA ARG A 242 1.33 -7.95 15.52
C ARG A 242 0.65 -6.59 15.46
N ARG A 243 -0.66 -6.57 15.22
CA ARG A 243 -1.49 -5.36 15.22
C ARG A 243 -1.46 -4.65 16.57
N LYS A 244 -1.80 -5.35 17.66
CA LYS A 244 -1.74 -4.78 19.01
C LYS A 244 -0.35 -4.32 19.38
N TYR A 245 0.68 -5.05 18.97
CA TYR A 245 2.06 -4.63 19.16
C TYR A 245 2.36 -3.33 18.42
N VAL A 246 2.07 -3.22 17.11
CA VAL A 246 2.30 -2.01 16.31
C VAL A 246 1.54 -0.80 16.87
N GLU A 247 0.25 -0.97 17.19
CA GLU A 247 -0.60 0.09 17.76
C GLU A 247 -0.09 0.62 19.11
N LEU A 248 0.67 -0.20 19.84
CA LEU A 248 1.18 0.09 21.19
C LEU A 248 2.65 0.54 21.18
N ALA A 249 3.42 0.06 20.21
CA ALA A 249 4.82 0.40 19.93
C ALA A 249 4.98 1.74 19.22
N GLY A 250 4.05 2.11 18.31
CA GLY A 250 4.02 3.40 17.60
C GLY A 250 4.08 4.61 18.55
N PRO A 251 3.20 4.67 19.57
CA PRO A 251 3.26 5.62 20.69
C PRO A 251 4.61 5.80 21.41
N LEU A 252 5.49 4.80 21.35
CA LEU A 252 6.77 4.76 22.06
C LEU A 252 7.97 5.07 21.17
N ASP A 253 7.75 5.46 19.91
CA ASP A 253 8.82 5.81 18.96
C ASP A 253 9.81 4.66 18.73
N ILE A 254 9.30 3.42 18.79
CA ILE A 254 10.04 2.23 18.42
C ILE A 254 10.24 2.27 16.90
N ARG A 255 11.46 1.99 16.45
CA ARG A 255 11.82 1.95 15.04
C ARG A 255 11.77 0.52 14.53
N GLU A 256 11.26 0.33 13.32
CA GLU A 256 11.31 -0.94 12.60
C GLU A 256 12.15 -0.81 11.32
N LEU A 257 12.74 -1.93 10.90
CA LEU A 257 13.36 -2.07 9.59
C LEU A 257 12.28 -2.37 8.56
N GLY A 258 12.33 -1.67 7.43
CA GLY A 258 11.54 -2.03 6.25
C GLY A 258 12.14 -3.21 5.48
N TRP A 259 11.47 -3.57 4.37
CA TRP A 259 12.02 -4.54 3.41
C TRP A 259 13.27 -4.01 2.70
N ASP A 260 13.43 -2.68 2.65
CA ASP A 260 14.68 -2.01 2.28
C ASP A 260 15.57 -1.96 3.55
N PRO A 261 16.69 -2.71 3.64
CA PRO A 261 17.51 -2.78 4.84
C PRO A 261 18.14 -1.43 5.23
N ALA A 262 18.27 -0.51 4.27
CA ALA A 262 18.76 0.84 4.51
C ALA A 262 17.68 1.79 5.06
N LEU A 263 16.43 1.32 5.14
CA LEU A 263 15.28 2.14 5.54
C LEU A 263 14.78 1.73 6.93
N ARG A 264 15.06 2.60 7.90
CA ARG A 264 14.44 2.56 9.24
C ARG A 264 13.31 3.58 9.30
N PHE A 265 12.15 3.16 9.80
CA PHE A 265 10.99 4.05 9.97
C PHE A 265 10.39 3.90 11.37
N PRO A 266 9.68 4.92 11.86
CA PRO A 266 8.96 4.82 13.13
C PRO A 266 7.72 3.95 12.94
N VAL A 267 7.36 3.19 13.97
CA VAL A 267 6.14 2.36 13.96
C VAL A 267 4.86 3.20 13.77
N GLY A 268 4.92 4.52 14.05
CA GLY A 268 3.88 5.48 13.68
C GLY A 268 3.51 5.45 12.19
N ALA A 269 4.46 5.10 11.31
CA ALA A 269 4.22 5.03 9.87
C ALA A 269 3.42 3.78 9.48
N LEU A 270 3.70 2.64 10.11
CA LEU A 270 2.88 1.43 9.97
C LEU A 270 1.48 1.65 10.53
N THR A 271 1.38 2.36 11.65
CA THR A 271 0.11 2.73 12.28
C THR A 271 -0.71 3.63 11.36
N ALA A 272 -0.08 4.58 10.66
CA ALA A 272 -0.73 5.41 9.66
C ALA A 272 -1.32 4.60 8.51
N ASN A 273 -0.58 3.62 7.99
CA ASN A 273 -1.08 2.74 6.93
C ASN A 273 -2.30 1.94 7.40
N ALA A 274 -2.19 1.29 8.56
CA ALA A 274 -3.25 0.48 9.12
C ALA A 274 -4.51 1.32 9.37
N ARG A 275 -4.33 2.53 9.91
CA ARG A 275 -5.42 3.48 10.09
C ARG A 275 -6.00 3.93 8.76
N PHE A 276 -5.20 4.21 7.75
CA PHE A 276 -5.72 4.58 6.43
C PHE A 276 -6.61 3.49 5.83
N GLY A 277 -6.16 2.24 5.87
CA GLY A 277 -6.96 1.08 5.47
C GLY A 277 -8.27 0.96 6.28
N LYS A 278 -8.16 0.98 7.61
CA LYS A 278 -9.28 0.73 8.55
C LYS A 278 -10.29 1.89 8.62
N ALA A 279 -9.81 3.12 8.80
CA ALA A 279 -10.62 4.30 9.05
C ALA A 279 -11.09 5.00 7.78
N TYR A 280 -10.38 4.88 6.65
CA TYR A 280 -10.82 5.46 5.38
C TYR A 280 -11.36 4.41 4.41
N VAL A 281 -10.52 3.46 3.97
CA VAL A 281 -10.88 2.54 2.87
C VAL A 281 -12.08 1.66 3.26
N GLN A 282 -12.01 0.98 4.39
CA GLN A 282 -13.10 0.11 4.85
C GLN A 282 -14.40 0.90 5.12
N GLN A 283 -14.32 2.13 5.64
CA GLN A 283 -15.50 2.96 5.90
C GLN A 283 -16.18 3.47 4.63
N ASN A 284 -15.46 3.53 3.51
CA ASN A 284 -15.97 4.01 2.22
C ASN A 284 -16.30 2.87 1.23
N VAL A 285 -16.46 1.64 1.72
CA VAL A 285 -16.77 0.45 0.89
C VAL A 285 -17.96 0.65 -0.06
N ARG A 286 -18.99 1.39 0.37
CA ARG A 286 -20.19 1.70 -0.46
C ARG A 286 -19.90 2.62 -1.65
N SER A 287 -18.89 3.48 -1.53
CA SER A 287 -18.46 4.31 -2.66
C SER A 287 -17.63 3.46 -3.62
N ILE A 288 -16.71 2.66 -3.07
CA ILE A 288 -15.82 1.77 -3.83
C ILE A 288 -16.62 0.72 -4.62
N SER A 289 -17.73 0.21 -4.09
CA SER A 289 -18.56 -0.79 -4.76
C SER A 289 -19.19 -0.31 -6.07
N ARG A 290 -19.07 0.99 -6.42
CA ARG A 290 -19.49 1.53 -7.72
C ARG A 290 -18.46 1.31 -8.83
N THR A 291 -17.23 1.01 -8.45
CA THR A 291 -16.10 0.79 -9.36
C THR A 291 -15.73 -0.70 -9.32
N PRO A 292 -15.67 -1.41 -10.47
CA PRO A 292 -15.19 -2.79 -10.51
C PRO A 292 -13.80 -2.92 -9.88
N VAL A 293 -13.63 -3.93 -9.02
CA VAL A 293 -12.40 -4.20 -8.27
C VAL A 293 -11.96 -5.63 -8.56
N PHE A 294 -10.71 -5.83 -8.93
CA PHE A 294 -10.05 -7.13 -8.90
C PHE A 294 -9.10 -7.18 -7.70
N MET A 295 -9.41 -8.04 -6.73
CA MET A 295 -8.59 -8.22 -5.53
C MET A 295 -7.84 -9.56 -5.60
N VAL A 296 -6.53 -9.52 -5.39
CA VAL A 296 -5.68 -10.70 -5.39
C VAL A 296 -5.00 -10.85 -4.04
N LEU A 297 -5.15 -11.98 -3.38
CA LEU A 297 -4.53 -12.31 -2.09
C LEU A 297 -3.64 -13.56 -2.21
N THR A 298 -2.88 -13.84 -1.15
CA THR A 298 -2.20 -15.11 -0.92
C THR A 298 -2.48 -15.62 0.49
N GLU A 299 -2.49 -16.94 0.70
CA GLU A 299 -2.50 -17.55 2.03
C GLU A 299 -1.14 -17.44 2.75
N ASN A 300 -0.05 -17.20 2.01
CA ASN A 300 1.29 -16.95 2.56
C ASN A 300 1.51 -15.47 2.94
N GLU A 301 0.44 -14.83 3.41
CA GLU A 301 0.43 -13.41 3.76
C GLU A 301 1.07 -13.17 5.13
N ASP A 302 1.81 -12.08 5.27
CA ASP A 302 2.52 -11.74 6.51
C ASP A 302 2.35 -10.28 6.94
N ALA A 303 1.74 -9.44 6.11
CA ALA A 303 1.59 -8.02 6.31
C ALA A 303 0.11 -7.58 6.37
N ALA A 304 -0.73 -8.02 5.43
CA ALA A 304 -2.14 -7.62 5.34
C ALA A 304 -3.09 -8.70 5.89
N ASP A 305 -4.11 -8.33 6.65
CA ASP A 305 -5.04 -9.31 7.21
C ASP A 305 -5.94 -9.93 6.13
N ILE A 306 -5.85 -11.26 5.94
CA ILE A 306 -6.59 -12.00 4.90
C ILE A 306 -8.10 -11.91 5.13
N ASP A 307 -8.56 -12.15 6.37
CA ASP A 307 -9.98 -12.20 6.67
C ASP A 307 -10.65 -10.82 6.52
N THR A 308 -9.93 -9.76 6.88
CA THR A 308 -10.36 -8.38 6.64
C THR A 308 -10.56 -8.12 5.15
N ASN A 309 -9.59 -8.53 4.32
CA ASN A 309 -9.70 -8.39 2.87
C ASN A 309 -10.85 -9.21 2.27
N ARG A 310 -11.03 -10.47 2.71
CA ARG A 310 -12.16 -11.32 2.29
C ARG A 310 -13.51 -10.68 2.66
N LYS A 311 -13.67 -10.21 3.89
CA LYS A 311 -14.89 -9.51 4.35
C LYS A 311 -15.11 -8.22 3.57
N PHE A 312 -14.05 -7.45 3.32
CA PHE A 312 -14.13 -6.23 2.54
C PHE A 312 -14.62 -6.52 1.11
N TYR A 313 -14.07 -7.52 0.43
CA TYR A 313 -14.53 -7.95 -0.90
C TYR A 313 -16.01 -8.39 -0.89
N GLN A 314 -16.44 -9.14 0.13
CA GLN A 314 -17.86 -9.47 0.30
C GLN A 314 -18.73 -8.23 0.48
N ASN A 315 -18.27 -7.24 1.24
CA ASN A 315 -18.97 -5.97 1.46
C ASN A 315 -19.02 -5.08 0.21
N LEU A 316 -18.12 -5.26 -0.76
CA LEU A 316 -18.26 -4.66 -2.09
C LEU A 316 -19.44 -5.28 -2.87
N GLY A 317 -19.88 -6.47 -2.49
CA GLY A 317 -20.92 -7.26 -3.18
C GLY A 317 -20.38 -8.39 -4.05
N GLY A 318 -19.04 -8.56 -4.06
CA GLY A 318 -18.34 -9.62 -4.77
C GLY A 318 -18.66 -9.72 -6.27
N ASP A 319 -18.60 -10.93 -6.82
CA ASP A 319 -18.81 -11.19 -8.25
C ASP A 319 -20.15 -10.68 -8.79
N ARG A 320 -21.18 -10.66 -7.95
CA ARG A 320 -22.53 -10.19 -8.30
C ARG A 320 -22.58 -8.70 -8.65
N GLN A 321 -21.62 -7.91 -8.15
CA GLN A 321 -21.46 -6.49 -8.47
C GLN A 321 -20.33 -6.22 -9.48
N GLY A 322 -19.82 -7.26 -10.15
CA GLY A 322 -18.77 -7.12 -11.15
C GLY A 322 -17.35 -6.97 -10.57
N HIS A 323 -17.16 -7.24 -9.28
CA HIS A 323 -15.83 -7.36 -8.68
C HIS A 323 -15.28 -8.76 -8.94
N ARG A 324 -13.96 -8.95 -8.94
CA ARG A 324 -13.31 -10.26 -9.08
C ARG A 324 -12.36 -10.49 -7.92
N PHE A 325 -12.22 -11.74 -7.52
CA PHE A 325 -11.36 -12.12 -6.42
C PHE A 325 -10.56 -13.36 -6.77
N TYR A 326 -9.30 -13.36 -6.37
CA TYR A 326 -8.49 -14.56 -6.42
C TYR A 326 -7.59 -14.62 -5.19
N GLN A 327 -7.43 -15.82 -4.64
CA GLN A 327 -6.50 -16.05 -3.53
C GLN A 327 -5.64 -17.26 -3.85
N TYR A 328 -4.34 -17.03 -3.90
CA TYR A 328 -3.36 -18.11 -4.00
C TYR A 328 -3.40 -18.95 -2.73
N PRO A 329 -3.58 -20.28 -2.84
CA PRO A 329 -3.50 -21.18 -1.71
C PRO A 329 -2.05 -21.31 -1.20
N GLN A 330 -1.88 -21.79 0.02
CA GLN A 330 -0.58 -21.82 0.69
C GLN A 330 0.47 -22.61 -0.12
N GLU A 331 0.08 -23.74 -0.72
CA GLU A 331 0.99 -24.61 -1.49
C GLU A 331 1.56 -23.97 -2.77
N ASP A 332 0.96 -22.88 -3.25
CA ASP A 332 1.40 -22.18 -4.44
C ASP A 332 2.66 -21.32 -4.17
N LEU A 333 3.05 -21.14 -2.90
CA LEU A 333 4.25 -20.41 -2.46
C LEU A 333 4.36 -18.99 -3.05
N VAL A 334 3.23 -18.30 -3.19
CA VAL A 334 3.17 -16.91 -3.64
C VAL A 334 3.28 -15.98 -2.42
N PRO A 335 4.29 -15.11 -2.30
CA PRO A 335 4.47 -14.24 -1.13
C PRO A 335 3.60 -12.97 -1.20
N HIS A 336 3.58 -12.17 -0.12
CA HIS A 336 2.91 -10.86 -0.09
C HIS A 336 3.28 -9.93 -1.26
N PRO A 337 4.56 -9.66 -1.57
CA PRO A 337 4.95 -8.89 -2.76
C PRO A 337 4.85 -9.73 -4.04
N MET A 338 3.66 -10.24 -4.34
CA MET A 338 3.39 -11.21 -5.42
C MET A 338 3.63 -10.70 -6.85
N ILE A 339 3.87 -9.41 -7.03
CA ILE A 339 3.88 -8.79 -8.37
C ILE A 339 5.28 -8.81 -8.98
N ASP A 340 6.31 -8.49 -8.20
CA ASP A 340 7.67 -8.37 -8.74
C ASP A 340 8.25 -9.78 -9.01
N PRO A 341 8.55 -10.13 -10.27
CA PRO A 341 8.99 -11.48 -10.63
C PRO A 341 10.38 -11.85 -10.09
N ILE A 342 11.16 -10.87 -9.62
CA ILE A 342 12.49 -11.12 -9.02
C ILE A 342 12.50 -10.99 -7.50
N GLU A 343 11.40 -10.55 -6.89
CA GLU A 343 11.32 -10.38 -5.45
C GLU A 343 11.15 -11.75 -4.75
N VAL A 344 12.09 -12.06 -3.85
CA VAL A 344 12.03 -13.24 -2.98
C VAL A 344 11.71 -12.76 -1.58
N SER A 345 10.58 -13.22 -1.04
CA SER A 345 10.14 -12.87 0.31
C SER A 345 9.84 -14.16 1.07
N GLN A 346 10.39 -14.28 2.28
CA GLN A 346 10.23 -15.47 3.12
C GLN A 346 10.66 -16.79 2.43
N GLY A 347 11.63 -16.72 1.51
CA GLY A 347 12.07 -17.87 0.72
C GLY A 347 11.09 -18.30 -0.40
N MET A 348 10.08 -17.48 -0.68
CA MET A 348 9.05 -17.71 -1.69
C MET A 348 9.14 -16.68 -2.82
N SER A 349 8.65 -17.05 -4.00
CA SER A 349 8.51 -16.18 -5.17
C SER A 349 7.26 -16.54 -5.96
N ASN A 350 6.65 -15.58 -6.64
CA ASN A 350 5.46 -15.86 -7.44
C ASN A 350 5.85 -16.48 -8.79
N ARG A 351 5.74 -17.81 -8.93
CA ARG A 351 5.95 -18.49 -10.22
C ARG A 351 4.86 -18.22 -11.27
N PHE A 352 3.71 -17.69 -10.86
CA PHE A 352 2.55 -17.40 -11.69
C PHE A 352 2.48 -15.92 -12.09
N TRP A 353 3.57 -15.17 -11.95
CA TRP A 353 3.57 -13.72 -12.21
C TRP A 353 3.16 -13.36 -13.64
N GLN A 354 3.49 -14.19 -14.64
CA GLN A 354 3.10 -13.95 -16.04
C GLN A 354 1.57 -14.06 -16.22
N SER A 355 0.94 -15.09 -15.67
CA SER A 355 -0.51 -15.22 -15.73
C SER A 355 -1.22 -14.18 -14.87
N LEU A 356 -0.64 -13.77 -13.72
CA LEU A 356 -1.11 -12.62 -12.95
C LEU A 356 -1.15 -11.34 -13.80
N TYR A 357 -0.12 -11.09 -14.61
CA TYR A 357 -0.07 -9.91 -15.48
C TYR A 357 -1.12 -9.99 -16.60
N GLN A 358 -1.27 -11.16 -17.21
CA GLN A 358 -2.31 -11.42 -18.20
C GLN A 358 -3.72 -11.16 -17.66
N GLU A 359 -4.04 -11.67 -16.47
CA GLU A 359 -5.37 -11.45 -15.87
C GLU A 359 -5.56 -10.03 -15.36
N THR A 360 -4.48 -9.34 -14.99
CA THR A 360 -4.53 -7.90 -14.73
C THR A 360 -4.93 -7.14 -16.00
N PHE A 361 -4.29 -7.43 -17.13
CA PHE A 361 -4.65 -6.82 -18.41
C PHE A 361 -6.07 -7.18 -18.85
N ARG A 362 -6.48 -8.45 -18.71
CA ARG A 362 -7.85 -8.88 -19.00
C ARG A 362 -8.84 -8.09 -18.18
N PHE A 363 -8.67 -8.03 -16.86
CA PHE A 363 -9.58 -7.30 -15.99
C PHE A 363 -9.66 -5.81 -16.32
N LEU A 364 -8.52 -5.15 -16.54
CA LEU A 364 -8.50 -3.73 -16.88
C LEU A 364 -9.24 -3.45 -18.20
N THR A 365 -9.23 -4.38 -19.16
CA THR A 365 -9.82 -4.18 -20.49
C THR A 365 -11.26 -4.68 -20.61
N THR A 366 -11.62 -5.76 -19.91
CA THR A 366 -12.93 -6.41 -20.03
C THR A 366 -13.76 -6.35 -18.75
N GLY A 367 -13.13 -6.21 -17.59
CA GLY A 367 -13.76 -6.39 -16.27
C GLY A 367 -13.83 -7.84 -15.79
N GLU A 368 -13.26 -8.78 -16.55
CA GLU A 368 -13.29 -10.21 -16.25
C GLU A 368 -11.89 -10.78 -15.98
N ILE A 369 -11.85 -11.92 -15.28
CA ILE A 369 -10.65 -12.75 -15.10
C ILE A 369 -10.97 -14.20 -15.45
N ASP A 370 -9.93 -14.97 -15.77
CA ASP A 370 -9.94 -16.43 -15.73
C ASP A 370 -9.16 -16.90 -14.49
N PRO A 371 -9.85 -17.35 -13.42
CA PRO A 371 -9.20 -17.85 -12.22
C PRO A 371 -8.28 -19.06 -12.46
N SER A 372 -8.54 -19.85 -13.51
CA SER A 372 -7.70 -21.01 -13.83
C SER A 372 -6.35 -20.60 -14.39
N ASN A 373 -6.30 -19.50 -15.16
CA ASN A 373 -5.05 -18.95 -15.67
C ASN A 373 -4.15 -18.46 -14.52
N LEU A 374 -4.70 -17.92 -13.43
CA LEU A 374 -3.91 -17.41 -12.29
C LEU A 374 -3.01 -18.44 -11.61
N ARG A 375 -3.26 -19.75 -11.77
CA ARG A 375 -2.38 -20.86 -11.30
C ARG A 375 -1.60 -21.53 -12.43
N SER A 376 -1.68 -20.99 -13.64
CA SER A 376 -0.96 -21.52 -14.79
C SER A 376 0.44 -20.90 -14.87
N ILE A 377 1.44 -21.74 -15.12
CA ILE A 377 2.77 -21.31 -15.56
C ILE A 377 2.81 -21.08 -17.07
N ASP A 378 1.88 -21.71 -17.80
CA ASP A 378 1.66 -21.47 -19.21
C ASP A 378 0.83 -20.20 -19.38
N GLN A 379 1.15 -19.42 -20.41
CA GLN A 379 0.43 -18.18 -20.72
C GLN A 379 -0.81 -18.49 -21.57
N ASP A 380 -1.90 -17.77 -21.30
CA ASP A 380 -3.09 -17.81 -22.16
C ASP A 380 -2.75 -17.21 -23.53
N ALA A 381 -2.86 -18.02 -24.58
CA ALA A 381 -2.57 -17.64 -25.96
C ALA A 381 -3.56 -16.60 -26.55
N THR A 382 -4.72 -16.41 -25.92
CA THR A 382 -5.71 -15.39 -26.31
C THR A 382 -5.36 -13.99 -25.78
N LEU A 383 -4.41 -13.90 -24.86
CA LEU A 383 -3.91 -12.64 -24.30
C LEU A 383 -2.50 -12.32 -24.82
N PRO A 384 -2.08 -11.05 -24.80
CA PRO A 384 -0.73 -10.71 -25.18
C PRO A 384 0.30 -11.42 -24.30
N ALA A 385 1.35 -11.94 -24.93
CA ALA A 385 2.41 -12.65 -24.24
C ALA A 385 3.20 -11.71 -23.32
N VAL A 386 3.52 -12.21 -22.12
CA VAL A 386 4.38 -11.59 -21.13
C VAL A 386 5.82 -12.09 -21.36
N PRO A 387 6.79 -11.22 -21.72
CA PRO A 387 8.17 -11.65 -21.96
C PRO A 387 8.87 -12.15 -20.69
N PRO A 388 9.71 -13.19 -20.74
CA PRO A 388 10.47 -13.70 -19.59
C PRO A 388 11.44 -12.65 -19.05
N VAL A 389 11.76 -12.72 -17.75
CA VAL A 389 12.71 -11.80 -17.08
C VAL A 389 14.14 -12.01 -17.55
#